data_AF-A0A6V7M974-F1
#
_entry.id   AF-A0A6V7M974-F1
#
_cell.length_a   1.000
_cell.length_b   1.000
_cell.length_c   1.000
_cell.angle_alpha   90.00
_cell.angle_beta   90.00
_cell.angle_gamma   90.00
#
_symmetry.space_group_name_H-M   'P 1'
#
loop_
_entity.id
_entity.type
_entity.pdbx_description
1 polymer ?
#
loop_
_entity_poly.entity_id
_entity_poly.type
_entity_poly.pdbx_seq_one_letter_code
_entity_poly.pdbx_strand_id
1 'polypeptide(L)'
;FHMAPKFSKIFPESCLLIVVGVVIGVLLFQASEVHVSPLTPDTFFLYMLPPIILDAGYFMPNRLFFDHLGTILLFAVLGTIFNTLSI
;
A
#
# COMPACT_ATOMS: atom_id res chain seq x y z
N PHE A 1 8.88 11.08 16.47
CA PHE A 1 8.49 12.42 15.98
C PHE A 1 7.19 12.84 16.65
N HIS A 2 7.26 13.51 17.79
CA HIS A 2 6.12 13.89 18.64
C HIS A 2 5.71 15.35 18.42
N MET A 3 5.22 15.70 17.23
CA MET A 3 4.80 17.08 16.94
C MET A 3 3.59 17.11 16.00
N ALA A 4 2.41 16.70 16.51
CA ALA A 4 1.05 17.15 16.15
C ALA A 4 -0.03 16.08 16.47
N PRO A 5 -0.44 15.91 17.75
CA PRO A 5 -1.38 14.87 18.16
C PRO A 5 -2.86 15.09 17.75
N LYS A 6 -3.22 16.19 17.07
CA LYS A 6 -4.64 16.51 16.76
C LYS A 6 -5.07 16.28 15.31
N PHE A 7 -4.16 16.33 14.32
CA PHE A 7 -4.54 16.16 12.91
C PHE A 7 -4.45 14.72 12.38
N SER A 8 -3.63 13.87 13.01
CA SER A 8 -3.46 12.46 12.63
C SER A 8 -4.68 11.57 12.95
N LYS A 9 -5.63 12.03 13.77
CA LYS A 9 -6.85 11.25 14.10
C LYS A 9 -7.93 11.31 13.01
N ILE A 10 -7.85 12.28 12.10
CA ILE A 10 -8.88 12.48 11.05
C ILE A 10 -8.38 12.11 9.65
N PHE A 11 -7.07 12.17 9.42
CA PHE A 11 -6.46 11.74 8.16
C PHE A 11 -5.54 10.53 8.39
N PRO A 12 -5.75 9.42 7.66
CA PRO A 12 -4.86 8.27 7.75
C PRO A 12 -3.47 8.66 7.24
N GLU A 13 -2.44 8.11 7.87
CA GLU A 13 -1.03 8.42 7.57
C GLU A 13 -0.69 8.17 6.09
N SER A 14 -1.27 7.13 5.49
CA SER A 14 -1.13 6.82 4.07
C SER A 14 -1.64 7.93 3.15
N CYS A 15 -2.75 8.59 3.48
CA CYS A 15 -3.26 9.70 2.67
C CYS A 15 -2.31 10.90 2.71
N LEU A 16 -1.74 11.19 3.88
CA LEU A 16 -0.77 12.28 4.03
C LEU A 16 0.49 11.99 3.20
N LEU A 17 1.01 10.76 3.26
CA LEU A 17 2.16 10.32 2.47
C LEU A 17 1.90 10.44 0.97
N ILE A 18 0.71 10.04 0.49
CA ILE A 18 0.32 10.17 -0.92
C ILE A 18 0.30 11.66 -1.34
N VAL A 19 -0.35 12.52 -0.55
CA VAL A 19 -0.45 13.95 -0.85
C VAL A 19 0.93 14.61 -0.92
N VAL A 20 1.79 14.33 0.06
CA VAL A 20 3.18 14.84 0.08
C VAL A 20 3.95 14.34 -1.14
N GLY A 21 3.82 13.05 -1.49
CA GLY A 21 4.44 12.47 -2.69
C GLY A 21 4.02 13.17 -3.98
N VAL A 22 2.72 13.46 -4.13
CA VAL A 22 2.19 14.20 -5.28
C VAL A 22 2.72 15.63 -5.33
N VAL A 23 2.73 16.35 -4.21
CA VAL A 23 3.25 17.73 -4.16
C VAL A 23 4.72 17.78 -4.56
N ILE A 24 5.55 16.90 -4.00
CA ILE A 24 6.98 16.82 -4.36
C ILE A 24 7.15 16.41 -5.84
N GLY A 25 6.37 15.45 -6.32
CA GLY A 25 6.41 15.01 -7.72
C GLY A 25 6.08 16.13 -8.72
N VAL A 26 5.05 16.92 -8.44
CA VAL A 26 4.65 18.07 -9.27
C VAL A 26 5.71 19.18 -9.24
N LEU A 27 6.29 19.46 -8.07
CA LEU A 27 7.35 20.47 -7.95
C LEU A 27 8.61 20.07 -8.73
N LEU A 28 9.00 18.80 -8.67
CA LEU A 28 10.15 18.29 -9.44
C LEU A 28 9.89 18.29 -10.94
N PHE A 29 8.66 17.96 -11.36
CA PHE A 29 8.25 18.01 -12.77
C PHE A 29 8.34 19.44 -13.34
N GLN A 30 7.96 20.45 -12.57
CA GLN A 30 8.06 21.85 -13.00
C GLN A 30 9.50 22.39 -13.00
N ALA A 31 10.38 21.84 -12.16
CA ALA A 31 11.72 22.38 -11.93
C ALA A 31 12.85 21.66 -12.71
N SER A 32 12.62 20.46 -13.24
CA SER A 32 13.71 19.61 -13.73
C SER A 32 13.28 18.69 -14.89
N GLU A 33 14.05 18.69 -15.98
CA GLU A 33 14.04 17.68 -17.07
C GLU A 33 14.64 16.35 -16.58
N VAL A 34 14.15 15.84 -15.44
CA VAL A 34 14.70 14.65 -14.81
C VAL A 34 14.09 13.43 -15.49
N HIS A 35 14.97 12.69 -16.16
CA HIS A 35 14.76 11.29 -16.56
C HIS A 35 14.71 10.43 -15.29
N VAL A 36 13.66 10.57 -14.48
CA VAL A 36 13.32 9.57 -13.48
C VAL A 36 12.94 8.33 -14.28
N SER A 37 13.70 7.25 -14.09
CA SER A 37 13.30 5.94 -14.62
C SER A 37 11.88 5.70 -14.11
N PRO A 38 10.87 5.66 -15.00
CA PRO A 38 9.50 5.50 -14.55
C PRO A 38 9.41 4.20 -13.75
N LEU A 39 8.50 4.18 -12.78
CA LEU A 39 8.20 2.96 -12.04
C LEU A 39 7.54 1.98 -13.03
N THR A 40 8.38 1.21 -13.73
CA THR A 40 7.91 0.17 -14.64
C THR A 40 7.28 -0.95 -13.80
N PRO A 41 6.17 -1.56 -14.28
CA PRO A 41 5.52 -2.65 -13.56
C PRO A 41 6.50 -3.73 -13.10
N ASP A 42 7.44 -4.14 -13.96
CA ASP A 42 8.44 -5.17 -13.62
C ASP A 42 9.29 -4.79 -12.41
N THR A 43 9.74 -3.54 -12.31
CA THR A 43 10.54 -3.07 -11.17
C THR A 43 9.71 -3.02 -9.89
N PHE A 44 8.45 -2.60 -9.98
CA PHE A 44 7.55 -2.60 -8.83
C PHE A 44 7.27 -4.02 -8.33
N PHE A 45 6.88 -4.95 -9.21
CA PHE A 45 6.53 -6.32 -8.85
C PHE A 45 7.74 -7.12 -8.35
N LEU A 46 8.93 -6.91 -8.91
CA LEU A 46 10.13 -7.68 -8.53
C LEU A 46 10.85 -7.12 -7.30
N TYR A 47 10.82 -5.80 -7.06
CA TYR A 47 11.62 -5.18 -5.98
C TYR A 47 10.80 -4.50 -4.90
N MET A 48 9.68 -3.84 -5.21
CA MET A 48 8.89 -3.13 -4.22
C MET A 48 7.82 -4.01 -3.58
N LEU A 49 7.15 -4.84 -4.38
CA LEU A 49 6.08 -5.71 -3.89
C LEU A 49 6.59 -6.73 -2.84
N PRO A 50 7.73 -7.42 -3.02
CA PRO A 50 8.20 -8.42 -2.05
C PRO A 50 8.42 -7.86 -0.63
N PRO A 51 9.12 -6.73 -0.42
CA PRO A 51 9.26 -6.17 0.92
C PRO A 51 7.93 -5.64 1.48
N ILE A 52 7.02 -5.11 0.65
CA ILE A 52 5.70 -4.64 1.13
C ILE A 52 4.87 -5.80 1.67
N ILE A 53 4.79 -6.91 0.93
CA ILE A 53 4.04 -8.11 1.37
C ILE A 53 4.72 -8.74 2.58
N LEU A 54 6.05 -8.77 2.63
CA LEU A 54 6.80 -9.30 3.77
C LEU A 54 6.55 -8.47 5.04
N ASP A 55 6.56 -7.15 4.95
CA ASP A 55 6.29 -6.25 6.07
C ASP A 55 4.86 -6.43 6.59
N ALA A 56 3.87 -6.43 5.69
CA ALA A 56 2.47 -6.67 6.03
C ALA A 56 2.25 -8.07 6.65
N GLY A 57 2.91 -9.10 6.12
CA GLY A 57 2.85 -10.46 6.64
C GLY A 57 3.57 -10.63 7.98
N TYR A 58 4.69 -9.92 8.19
CA TYR A 58 5.45 -9.95 9.45
C TYR A 58 4.67 -9.33 10.62
N PHE A 59 3.94 -8.24 10.37
CA PHE A 59 3.07 -7.62 11.38
C PHE A 59 1.75 -8.37 11.61
N MET A 60 1.48 -9.46 10.87
CA MET A 60 0.25 -10.23 11.01
C MET A 60 0.31 -11.23 12.20
N PRO A 61 -0.66 -11.21 13.13
CA PRO A 61 -0.68 -12.14 14.25
C PRO A 61 -1.02 -13.57 13.78
N ASN A 62 -0.02 -14.44 13.78
CA ASN A 62 -0.13 -15.83 13.32
C ASN A 62 -1.27 -16.62 13.99
N ARG A 63 -1.43 -16.56 15.31
CA ARG A 63 -2.47 -17.34 16.03
C ARG A 63 -3.89 -17.01 15.58
N LEU A 64 -4.24 -15.73 15.52
CA LEU A 64 -5.58 -15.27 15.10
C LEU A 64 -5.85 -15.56 13.62
N PHE A 65 -4.80 -15.51 12.79
CA PHE A 65 -4.90 -15.88 11.39
C PHE A 65 -5.25 -17.35 11.21
N PHE A 66 -4.54 -18.25 11.91
CA PHE A 66 -4.79 -19.69 11.82
C PHE A 66 -6.13 -20.09 12.43
N ASP A 67 -6.58 -19.42 13.49
CA ASP A 67 -7.90 -19.65 14.11
C ASP A 67 -9.07 -19.32 13.17
N HIS A 68 -8.88 -18.36 12.24
CA HIS A 68 -9.92 -17.92 11.28
C HIS A 68 -9.58 -18.19 9.81
N LEU A 69 -8.66 -19.12 9.55
CA LEU A 69 -8.12 -19.38 8.21
C LEU A 69 -9.20 -19.73 7.19
N GLY A 70 -10.24 -20.48 7.59
CA GLY A 70 -11.36 -20.84 6.72
C GLY A 70 -12.14 -19.63 6.20
N THR A 71 -12.48 -18.67 7.07
CA THR A 71 -13.18 -17.44 6.67
C THR A 71 -12.30 -16.55 5.80
N ILE A 72 -11.00 -16.48 6.11
CA ILE A 72 -10.02 -15.71 5.33
C ILE A 72 -9.90 -16.29 3.92
N LEU A 73 -9.74 -17.62 3.78
CA LEU A 73 -9.68 -18.28 2.47
C LEU A 73 -10.98 -18.12 1.68
N LEU A 74 -12.13 -18.23 2.33
CA LEU A 74 -13.42 -18.03 1.68
C LEU A 74 -13.53 -16.61 1.13
N PHE A 75 -13.20 -15.60 1.93
CA PHE A 75 -13.21 -14.20 1.50
C PHE A 75 -12.17 -13.94 0.40
N ALA A 76 -10.96 -14.46 0.54
CA ALA A 76 -9.88 -14.26 -0.42
C ALA A 76 -10.19 -14.92 -1.78
N VAL A 77 -10.69 -16.16 -1.80
CA VAL A 77 -10.92 -16.89 -3.05
C VAL A 77 -12.29 -16.57 -3.64
N LEU A 78 -13.38 -16.85 -2.90
CA LEU A 78 -14.73 -16.64 -3.43
C LEU A 78 -15.04 -15.16 -3.60
N GLY A 79 -14.60 -14.31 -2.67
CA GLY A 79 -14.78 -12.86 -2.78
C GLY A 79 -14.07 -12.28 -3.99
N THR A 80 -12.83 -12.72 -4.28
CA THR A 80 -12.11 -12.27 -5.48
C THR A 80 -12.74 -12.79 -6.76
N ILE A 81 -13.17 -14.05 -6.82
CA ILE A 81 -13.87 -14.60 -8.00
C ILE A 81 -15.14 -13.81 -8.26
N PHE A 82 -15.96 -13.58 -7.24
CA PHE A 82 -17.20 -12.82 -7.41
C PHE A 82 -16.92 -11.38 -7.82
N ASN A 83 -15.94 -10.70 -7.20
CA ASN A 83 -15.51 -9.36 -7.57
C ASN A 83 -15.10 -9.30 -9.06
N THR A 84 -14.25 -10.22 -9.52
CA THR A 84 -13.76 -10.27 -10.91
C THR A 84 -14.85 -10.64 -11.92
N LEU A 85 -15.86 -11.42 -11.53
CA LEU A 85 -16.99 -11.75 -12.40
C LEU A 85 -18.06 -10.65 -12.44
N SER A 86 -18.16 -9.84 -11.38
CA SER A 86 -19.14 -8.76 -11.27
C SER A 86 -18.68 -7.43 -11.87
N ILE A 87 -17.36 -7.21 -11.95
CA ILE A 87 -16.73 -6.02 -12.52
C ILE A 87 -16.55 -6.19 -14.03
#